data_AF-A0AAU9VRE3-F1
#
_entry.id   AF-A0AAU9VRE3-F1
#
_cell.length_a   1.000
_cell.length_b   1.000
_cell.length_c   1.000
_cell.angle_alpha   90.00
_cell.angle_beta   90.00
_cell.angle_gamma   90.00
#
_symmetry.space_group_name_H-M   'P 1'
#
loop_
_entity.id
_entity.type
_entity.pdbx_description
1 polymer ?
#
loop_
_entity_poly.entity_id
_entity_poly.type
_entity_poly.pdbx_seq_one_letter_code
_entity_poly.pdbx_strand_id
1 'polypeptide(L)'
;METERDNKLAFLDTAVLREPDGRLTTSVYRKPTHTDQYLAYDSHHPQSVKRGIVKCLYERAKRLVTKPSVISEEKKHLSSVLVSNGYPFSFLQKLTKTGKPNNSAELANEFKATAVLPYVKGLSEQRRRCLQQQGVRAVFK
;
A
#
# COMPACT_ATOMS: atom_id res chain seq x y z
N MET A 1 -13.74 5.06 25.97
CA MET A 1 -14.94 4.65 25.21
C MET A 1 -14.93 5.42 23.90
N GLU A 2 -15.30 4.81 22.78
CA GLU A 2 -15.51 5.55 21.52
C GLU A 2 -16.82 6.34 21.65
N THR A 3 -16.82 7.61 21.24
CA THR A 3 -17.96 8.51 21.43
C THR A 3 -18.31 9.17 20.10
N GLU A 4 -19.57 9.05 19.70
CA GLU A 4 -20.10 9.69 18.50
C GLU A 4 -20.16 11.22 18.72
N ARG A 5 -19.69 11.98 17.74
CA ARG A 5 -19.79 13.44 17.69
C ARG A 5 -20.19 13.85 16.27
N ASP A 6 -21.16 14.75 16.14
CA ASP A 6 -21.64 15.24 14.84
C ASP A 6 -22.07 14.10 13.89
N ASN A 7 -22.78 13.10 14.41
CA ASN A 7 -23.18 11.86 13.72
C ASN A 7 -21.99 11.03 13.18
N LYS A 8 -20.78 11.29 13.68
CA LYS A 8 -19.54 10.65 13.23
C LYS A 8 -18.87 9.93 14.40
N LEU A 9 -18.52 8.67 14.16
CA LEU A 9 -17.81 7.83 15.11
C LEU A 9 -16.50 7.35 14.47
N ALA A 10 -15.38 7.59 15.15
CA ALA A 10 -14.12 6.97 14.79
C ALA A 10 -14.09 5.54 15.35
N PHE A 11 -13.94 4.54 14.48
CA PHE A 11 -13.86 3.13 14.83
C PHE A 11 -12.73 2.48 14.03
N LEU A 12 -11.71 1.95 14.73
CA LEU A 12 -10.51 1.42 14.08
C LEU A 12 -9.88 2.43 13.08
N ASP A 13 -9.75 2.03 11.82
CA ASP A 13 -9.22 2.84 10.70
C ASP A 13 -10.30 3.58 9.90
N THR A 14 -11.56 3.55 10.36
CA THR A 14 -12.69 4.16 9.65
C THR A 14 -13.37 5.24 10.48
N ALA A 15 -13.95 6.19 9.76
CA ALA A 15 -14.88 7.16 10.27
C ALA A 15 -16.26 6.78 9.75
N VAL A 16 -17.10 6.31 10.66
CA VAL A 16 -18.48 5.93 10.41
C VAL A 16 -19.35 7.18 10.54
N LEU A 17 -20.09 7.52 9.50
CA LEU A 17 -21.05 8.61 9.46
C LEU A 17 -22.46 8.03 9.41
N ARG A 18 -23.34 8.50 10.31
CA ARG A 18 -24.77 8.22 10.23
C ARG A 18 -25.44 9.27 9.36
N GLU A 19 -25.95 8.84 8.21
CA GLU A 19 -26.67 9.68 7.27
C GLU A 19 -28.08 10.04 7.82
N PRO A 20 -28.71 11.12 7.31
CA PRO A 20 -30.06 11.52 7.74
C PRO A 20 -31.13 10.45 7.50
N ASP A 21 -30.94 9.57 6.50
CA ASP A 21 -31.83 8.45 6.19
C ASP A 21 -31.57 7.20 7.07
N GLY A 22 -30.66 7.31 8.05
CA GLY A 22 -30.29 6.24 8.97
C GLY A 22 -29.25 5.26 8.43
N ARG A 23 -28.78 5.42 7.18
CA ARG A 23 -27.71 4.58 6.63
C ARG A 23 -26.36 4.93 7.25
N LEU A 24 -25.49 3.93 7.37
CA LEU A 24 -24.11 4.14 7.76
C LEU A 24 -23.22 4.20 6.53
N THR A 25 -22.38 5.23 6.45
CA THR A 25 -21.32 5.30 5.45
C THR A 25 -19.96 5.40 6.13
N THR A 26 -18.95 4.84 5.49
CA THR A 26 -17.60 4.79 6.04
C THR A 26 -16.63 5.58 5.17
N SER A 27 -15.67 6.21 5.82
CA SER A 27 -14.54 6.91 5.22
C SER A 27 -13.25 6.51 5.93
N VAL A 28 -12.08 6.78 5.35
CA VAL A 28 -10.79 6.53 6.04
C VAL A 28 -10.62 7.53 7.16
N TYR A 29 -10.42 7.04 8.39
CA TYR A 29 -10.13 7.91 9.52
C TYR A 29 -8.62 8.18 9.64
N ARG A 30 -8.27 9.45 9.77
CA ARG A 30 -6.91 9.90 10.08
C ARG A 30 -6.93 10.49 11.48
N LYS A 31 -6.11 9.94 12.37
CA LYS A 31 -5.93 10.49 13.73
C LYS A 31 -5.37 11.92 13.63
N PRO A 32 -5.62 12.80 14.62
CA PRO A 32 -5.04 14.16 14.65
C PRO A 32 -3.52 14.19 14.52
N THR A 33 -2.84 13.11 14.92
CA THR A 33 -1.37 12.96 14.84
C THR A 33 -0.90 12.34 13.51
N HIS A 34 -1.79 12.05 12.57
CA HIS A 34 -1.43 11.46 11.28
C HIS A 34 -0.73 12.49 10.39
N THR A 35 0.53 12.26 10.07
CA THR A 35 1.38 13.21 9.32
C THR A 35 1.39 12.98 7.81
N ASP A 36 0.67 11.97 7.31
CA ASP A 36 0.76 11.56 5.90
C ASP A 36 2.21 11.20 5.46
N GLN A 37 3.06 10.85 6.42
CA GLN A 37 4.42 10.40 6.18
C GLN A 37 4.43 8.90 5.92
N TYR A 38 4.89 8.52 4.74
CA TYR A 38 5.12 7.15 4.32
C TYR A 38 6.62 6.91 4.10
N LEU A 39 6.97 5.69 3.72
CA LEU A 39 8.33 5.34 3.34
C LEU A 39 8.80 6.24 2.18
N ALA A 40 9.85 7.02 2.39
CA ALA A 40 10.42 7.84 1.33
C ALA A 40 10.82 6.98 0.12
N TYR A 41 10.51 7.44 -1.10
CA TYR A 41 10.73 6.64 -2.30
C TYR A 41 12.21 6.36 -2.60
N ASP A 42 13.11 7.23 -2.19
CA ASP A 42 14.56 7.11 -2.36
C ASP A 42 15.24 6.24 -1.29
N SER A 43 14.52 5.91 -0.20
CA SER A 43 15.03 5.03 0.85
C SER A 43 15.52 3.67 0.32
N HIS A 44 16.48 3.08 1.02
CA HIS A 44 17.09 1.78 0.67
C HIS A 44 16.15 0.63 1.03
N HIS A 45 15.02 0.53 0.34
CA HIS A 45 14.07 -0.56 0.47
C HIS A 45 13.75 -1.19 -0.89
N PRO A 46 13.43 -2.49 -0.92
CA PRO A 46 13.01 -3.17 -2.15
C PRO A 46 11.86 -2.45 -2.84
N GLN A 47 11.86 -2.47 -4.17
CA GLN A 47 10.76 -1.93 -4.97
C GLN A 47 9.42 -2.61 -4.66
N SER A 48 9.42 -3.89 -4.26
CA SER A 48 8.21 -4.61 -3.83
C SER A 48 7.54 -3.97 -2.62
N VAL A 49 8.32 -3.49 -1.64
CA VAL A 49 7.81 -2.80 -0.43
C VAL A 49 7.16 -1.48 -0.83
N LYS A 50 7.84 -0.67 -1.65
CA LYS A 50 7.33 0.61 -2.15
C LYS A 50 6.03 0.43 -2.95
N ARG A 51 5.97 -0.60 -3.81
CA ARG A 51 4.74 -0.99 -4.53
C ARG A 51 3.63 -1.45 -3.57
N GLY A 52 4.01 -2.21 -2.54
CA GLY A 52 3.11 -2.71 -1.51
C GLY A 52 2.40 -1.59 -0.78
N ILE A 53 3.12 -0.55 -0.35
CA ILE A 53 2.55 0.63 0.32
C ILE A 53 1.46 1.28 -0.54
N VAL A 54 1.77 1.59 -1.81
CA VAL A 54 0.81 2.19 -2.73
C VAL A 54 -0.41 1.28 -2.89
N LYS A 55 -0.20 -0.01 -3.15
CA LYS A 55 -1.31 -0.96 -3.34
C LYS A 55 -2.20 -1.05 -2.10
N CYS A 56 -1.60 -1.20 -0.92
CA CYS A 56 -2.32 -1.29 0.35
C CYS A 56 -3.18 -0.05 0.60
N LEU A 57 -2.65 1.16 0.36
CA LEU A 57 -3.40 2.40 0.57
C LEU A 57 -4.59 2.54 -0.39
N TYR A 58 -4.39 2.27 -1.69
CA TYR A 58 -5.47 2.35 -2.67
C TYR A 58 -6.52 1.26 -2.47
N GLU A 59 -6.11 0.04 -2.11
CA GLU A 59 -7.05 -1.04 -1.79
C GLU A 59 -7.83 -0.73 -0.51
N ARG A 60 -7.19 -0.15 0.51
CA ARG A 60 -7.87 0.34 1.72
C ARG A 60 -8.94 1.36 1.37
N ALA A 61 -8.63 2.36 0.53
CA ALA A 61 -9.59 3.36 0.08
C ALA A 61 -10.78 2.72 -0.66
N LYS A 62 -10.55 1.71 -1.51
CA LYS A 62 -11.63 1.01 -2.23
C LYS A 62 -12.51 0.15 -1.31
N ARG A 63 -11.91 -0.52 -0.31
CA ARG A 63 -12.60 -1.50 0.54
C ARG A 63 -13.32 -0.86 1.72
N LEU A 64 -12.73 0.19 2.30
CA LEU A 64 -13.25 0.80 3.52
C LEU A 64 -14.23 1.94 3.27
N VAL A 65 -14.24 2.56 2.09
CA VAL A 65 -15.07 3.73 1.82
C VAL A 65 -16.34 3.33 1.08
N THR A 66 -17.51 3.74 1.56
CA THR A 66 -18.80 3.33 0.97
C THR A 66 -19.20 4.19 -0.23
N LYS A 67 -18.98 5.51 -0.16
CA LYS A 67 -19.46 6.46 -1.18
C LYS A 67 -18.45 6.59 -2.33
N PRO A 68 -18.86 6.47 -3.61
CA PRO A 68 -17.95 6.61 -4.76
C PRO A 68 -17.26 7.98 -4.88
N SER A 69 -17.95 9.06 -4.50
CA SER A 69 -17.36 10.40 -4.44
C SER A 69 -16.19 10.45 -3.45
N VAL A 70 -16.40 9.93 -2.25
CA VAL A 70 -15.39 9.89 -1.18
C VAL A 70 -14.22 8.97 -1.55
N ILE A 71 -14.47 7.85 -2.26
CA ILE A 71 -13.39 7.01 -2.80
C ILE A 71 -12.48 7.82 -3.74
N SER A 72 -13.09 8.67 -4.58
CA SER A 72 -12.35 9.46 -5.57
C SER A 72 -11.52 10.56 -4.91
N GLU A 73 -12.09 11.21 -3.90
CA GLU A 73 -11.39 12.19 -3.05
C GLU A 73 -10.22 11.54 -2.29
N GLU A 74 -10.45 10.38 -1.67
CA GLU A 74 -9.42 9.64 -0.95
C GLU A 74 -8.27 9.21 -1.89
N LYS A 75 -8.59 8.72 -3.09
CA LYS A 75 -7.56 8.41 -4.10
C LYS A 75 -6.76 9.65 -4.52
N LYS A 76 -7.41 10.81 -4.64
CA LYS A 76 -6.75 12.07 -4.98
C LYS A 76 -5.81 12.50 -3.85
N HIS A 77 -6.25 12.41 -2.60
CA HIS A 77 -5.41 12.63 -1.41
C HIS A 77 -4.20 11.71 -1.42
N LEU A 78 -4.40 10.39 -1.58
CA LEU A 78 -3.31 9.41 -1.60
C LEU A 78 -2.30 9.69 -2.72
N SER A 79 -2.78 10.10 -3.90
CA SER A 79 -1.91 10.46 -5.02
C SER A 79 -1.03 11.65 -4.67
N SER A 80 -1.62 12.70 -4.08
CA SER A 80 -0.91 13.91 -3.64
C SER A 80 0.16 13.58 -2.58
N VAL A 81 -0.23 12.82 -1.57
CA VAL A 81 0.67 12.45 -0.47
C VAL A 81 1.81 11.53 -0.91
N LEU A 82 1.55 10.56 -1.80
CA LEU A 82 2.62 9.70 -2.29
C LEU A 82 3.63 10.50 -3.12
N VAL A 83 3.17 11.48 -3.91
CA VAL A 83 4.05 12.39 -4.64
C VAL A 83 4.89 13.24 -3.66
N SER A 84 4.30 13.75 -2.57
CA SER A 84 5.07 14.50 -1.56
C SER A 84 6.09 13.63 -0.81
N ASN A 85 5.85 12.33 -0.70
CA ASN A 85 6.81 11.33 -0.19
C ASN A 85 7.83 10.86 -1.26
N GLY A 86 7.90 11.53 -2.41
CA GLY A 86 8.90 11.33 -3.46
C GLY A 86 8.56 10.22 -4.48
N TYR A 87 7.35 9.66 -4.45
CA TYR A 87 6.97 8.63 -5.42
C TYR A 87 6.74 9.24 -6.80
N PRO A 88 7.41 8.73 -7.86
CA PRO A 88 7.20 9.22 -9.22
C PRO A 88 5.76 9.03 -9.67
N PHE A 89 5.16 10.05 -10.30
CA PHE A 89 3.79 9.95 -10.80
C PHE A 89 3.58 8.81 -11.81
N SER A 90 4.58 8.55 -12.65
CA SER A 90 4.58 7.43 -13.60
C SER A 90 4.53 6.06 -12.91
N PHE A 91 5.11 5.94 -11.72
CA PHE A 91 5.06 4.74 -10.89
C PHE A 91 3.64 4.52 -10.34
N LEU A 92 3.00 5.57 -9.85
CA LEU A 92 1.61 5.53 -9.37
C LEU A 92 0.66 5.15 -10.50
N GLN A 93 0.76 5.79 -11.68
CA GLN A 93 -0.09 5.48 -12.82
C GLN A 93 0.01 4.02 -13.27
N LYS A 94 1.23 3.44 -13.29
CA LYS A 94 1.42 2.03 -13.67
C LYS A 94 0.67 1.10 -12.71
N LEU A 95 0.70 1.40 -11.41
CA LEU A 95 0.06 0.58 -10.38
C LEU A 95 -1.46 0.73 -10.37
N THR A 96 -1.99 1.92 -10.67
CA THR A 96 -3.44 2.14 -10.68
C THR A 96 -4.10 1.65 -11.97
N LYS A 97 -3.37 1.59 -13.10
CA LYS A 97 -3.88 1.10 -14.39
C LYS A 97 -3.84 -0.43 -14.53
N THR A 98 -2.95 -1.12 -13.80
CA THR A 98 -2.84 -2.58 -13.85
C THR A 98 -3.89 -3.24 -12.96
N GLY A 99 -5.15 -3.23 -13.42
CA GLY A 99 -6.28 -3.90 -12.77
C GLY A 99 -6.35 -5.41 -13.03
N LYS A 100 -5.44 -5.99 -13.82
CA LYS A 100 -5.38 -7.43 -14.03
C LYS A 100 -4.45 -8.05 -12.97
N PRO A 101 -4.90 -9.08 -12.22
CA PRO A 101 -3.94 -9.92 -11.53
C PRO A 101 -2.98 -10.47 -12.60
N ASN A 102 -1.68 -10.31 -12.39
CA ASN A 102 -0.73 -11.10 -13.13
C ASN A 102 -0.95 -12.55 -12.69
N ASN A 103 -1.80 -13.27 -13.42
CA ASN A 103 -1.92 -14.72 -13.38
C ASN A 103 -0.70 -15.37 -14.05
N SER A 104 0.50 -14.79 -13.88
CA SER A 104 1.69 -15.61 -13.96
C SER A 104 1.63 -16.43 -12.68
N ALA A 105 1.02 -17.61 -12.76
CA ALA A 105 1.39 -18.69 -11.86
C ALA A 105 2.92 -18.68 -11.87
N GLU A 106 3.53 -18.19 -10.78
CA GLU A 106 4.95 -18.40 -10.58
C GLU A 106 5.07 -19.92 -10.64
N LEU A 107 5.66 -20.43 -11.72
CA LEU A 107 6.19 -21.78 -11.74
C LEU A 107 6.87 -21.94 -10.39
N ALA A 108 6.35 -22.85 -9.58
CA ALA A 108 6.88 -23.12 -8.26
C ALA A 108 8.28 -23.68 -8.49
N ASN A 109 9.25 -22.78 -8.62
CA ASN A 109 10.64 -23.16 -8.66
C ASN A 109 10.91 -23.79 -7.30
N GLU A 110 11.18 -25.09 -7.28
CA GLU A 110 11.66 -25.77 -6.10
C GLU A 110 13.03 -25.18 -5.76
N PHE A 111 13.03 -24.27 -4.79
CA PHE A 111 14.26 -23.76 -4.21
C PHE A 111 14.75 -24.77 -3.16
N LYS A 112 16.04 -25.12 -3.23
CA LYS A 112 16.69 -26.04 -2.29
C LYS A 112 16.88 -25.43 -0.90
N ALA A 113 16.97 -24.11 -0.82
CA ALA A 113 17.15 -23.37 0.43
C ALA A 113 16.63 -21.92 0.32
N THR A 114 16.46 -21.25 1.47
CA THR A 114 16.11 -19.83 1.55
C THR A 114 17.15 -19.07 2.38
N ALA A 115 17.65 -17.94 1.86
CA ALA A 115 18.57 -17.04 2.54
C ALA A 115 17.90 -15.69 2.81
N VAL A 116 18.04 -15.18 4.04
CA VAL A 116 17.54 -13.86 4.44
C VAL A 116 18.70 -12.87 4.49
N LEU A 117 18.62 -11.80 3.70
CA LEU A 117 19.70 -10.83 3.53
C LEU A 117 19.20 -9.42 3.87
N PRO A 118 20.05 -8.52 4.40
CA PRO A 118 19.72 -7.11 4.44
C PRO A 118 19.58 -6.57 3.01
N TYR A 119 18.66 -5.62 2.81
CA TYR A 119 18.54 -4.95 1.52
C TYR A 119 19.55 -3.80 1.38
N VAL A 120 20.39 -3.89 0.36
CA VAL A 120 21.28 -2.81 -0.09
C VAL A 120 21.03 -2.63 -1.58
N LYS A 121 20.49 -1.47 -1.94
CA LYS A 121 20.14 -1.11 -3.31
C LYS A 121 21.32 -1.36 -4.26
N GLY A 122 21.09 -2.11 -5.33
CA GLY A 122 22.11 -2.47 -6.32
C GLY A 122 22.82 -3.79 -6.00
N LEU A 123 23.32 -3.96 -4.78
CA LEU A 123 24.05 -5.17 -4.38
C LEU A 123 23.11 -6.35 -4.10
N SER A 124 22.01 -6.11 -3.40
CA SER A 124 21.07 -7.16 -3.01
C SER A 124 20.38 -7.79 -4.21
N GLU A 125 20.03 -6.99 -5.24
CA GLU A 125 19.49 -7.50 -6.49
C GLU A 125 20.47 -8.39 -7.24
N GLN A 126 21.75 -7.99 -7.30
CA GLN A 126 22.80 -8.80 -7.91
C GLN A 126 22.97 -10.13 -7.16
N ARG A 127 23.08 -10.08 -5.83
CA ARG A 127 23.19 -11.29 -5.00
C ARG A 127 21.99 -12.22 -5.14
N ARG A 128 20.76 -11.67 -5.22
CA ARG A 128 19.56 -12.48 -5.47
C ARG A 128 19.64 -13.23 -6.79
N ARG A 129 20.11 -12.60 -7.88
CA ARG A 129 20.25 -13.28 -9.19
C ARG A 129 21.22 -14.45 -9.10
N CYS A 130 22.39 -14.24 -8.48
CA CYS A 130 23.38 -15.30 -8.29
C CYS A 130 22.85 -16.45 -7.43
N LEU A 131 22.18 -16.15 -6.31
CA LEU A 131 21.61 -17.17 -5.43
C LEU A 131 20.48 -17.96 -6.11
N GLN A 132 19.63 -17.29 -6.89
CA GLN A 132 18.56 -17.94 -7.63
C GLN A 132 19.09 -18.93 -8.68
N GLN A 133 20.23 -18.64 -9.33
CA GLN A 133 20.90 -19.58 -10.24
C GLN A 133 21.40 -20.84 -9.53
N GLN A 134 21.71 -20.74 -8.24
CA GLN A 134 22.12 -21.86 -7.38
C GLN A 134 20.93 -22.58 -6.72
N GLY A 135 19.69 -22.24 -7.09
CA GLY A 135 18.48 -22.81 -6.50
C GLY A 135 18.20 -22.31 -5.08
N VAL A 136 18.78 -21.18 -4.66
CA VAL A 136 18.55 -20.57 -3.35
C VAL A 136 17.62 -19.36 -3.49
N ARG A 137 16.52 -19.36 -2.73
CA ARG A 137 15.61 -18.22 -2.65
C ARG A 137 16.22 -17.13 -1.78
N ALA A 138 16.47 -15.96 -2.34
CA ALA A 138 16.87 -14.78 -1.54
C ALA A 138 15.65 -13.95 -1.14
N VAL A 139 15.51 -13.69 0.17
CA VAL A 139 14.50 -12.81 0.78
C VAL A 139 15.22 -11.66 1.46
N PHE A 140 14.64 -10.45 1.37
CA PHE A 140 15.23 -9.27 1.98
C PHE A 140 14.48 -8.86 3.24
N LYS A 141 15.24 -8.55 4.29
CA LYS A 141 14.76 -7.88 5.50
C LYS A 141 15.09 -6.39 5.46
#